data_AF-A0A365ZNP2-F1
#
_entry.id   AF-A0A365ZNP2-F1
#
_cell.length_a   1.000
_cell.length_b   1.000
_cell.length_c   1.000
_cell.angle_alpha   90.00
_cell.angle_beta   90.00
_cell.angle_gamma   90.00
#
_symmetry.space_group_name_H-M   'P 1'
#
loop_
_entity.id
_entity.type
_entity.pdbx_description
1 polymer ?
#
loop_
_entity_poly.entity_id
_entity_poly.type
_entity_poly.pdbx_seq_one_letter_code
_entity_poly.pdbx_strand_id
1 'polypeptide(L)'
;MKRRTFLTASAAASAAASGAVALAAPPVSAASASSAARPGKAATRPGGRGVEDQLRGWFADTYRSLEAMVADSGLPCDALTLSGERPTRSENTSVTNIGCWLWSTVAAAGLGVIGEEEMLRRLSATVATIERMERLHGFWFNWYNTFTGEVLDEWPGSGDPVAHLLSTVDNGWLDVGLRVAEDAADPADPALRDRIRALRAGVDWSFFYAPFDQDDPVARPGQMHTGFQVAEGRLAPSFYGALNSETRIASYLGIGDGTVPSDHYWHMMRTQAPGVEQEMPPTGEWVTVDGVRTFRGHYVYRGRKVVPGWGGSMFEALMPPLFVPDAEWSPRSWGLNHRRVVLGHRDHGLLDAEYGYWGFSPCNVPEGGYQEYGVQWLGMSPTGYCSNTDRTYVPYGEEMPDPSAWTNGVATPHASFLALPFGARDAFENLRRLARDFDLYEEGMGFRDSVNVRTGRVSDAMLSLDQGMTAAALAQVLRPGLLQRPFRTGRFARRLRPVLAREDFGIA
;
A
#
# COMPACT_ATOMS: atom_id res chain seq x y z
N MET A 1 9.77 14.29 -42.94
CA MET A 1 9.69 12.89 -42.44
C MET A 1 9.23 12.93 -40.99
N LYS A 2 8.00 12.50 -40.74
CA LYS A 2 7.27 12.66 -39.47
C LYS A 2 7.70 11.58 -38.48
N ARG A 3 8.26 11.98 -37.33
CA ARG A 3 8.44 11.14 -36.14
C ARG A 3 7.08 11.00 -35.45
N ARG A 4 6.61 9.76 -35.29
CA ARG A 4 5.40 9.43 -34.52
C ARG A 4 5.76 9.44 -33.03
N THR A 5 5.18 10.36 -32.29
CA THR A 5 5.24 10.51 -30.84
C THR A 5 4.38 9.43 -30.20
N PHE A 6 4.96 8.58 -29.35
CA PHE A 6 4.21 7.75 -28.42
C PHE A 6 3.83 8.62 -27.23
N LEU A 7 2.53 8.81 -27.02
CA LEU A 7 1.97 9.54 -25.88
C LEU A 7 1.81 8.55 -24.71
N THR A 8 2.67 8.68 -23.71
CA THR A 8 2.46 8.15 -22.36
C THR A 8 1.49 9.10 -21.65
N ALA A 9 0.28 8.62 -21.37
CA ALA A 9 -0.68 9.33 -20.55
C ALA A 9 -0.18 9.34 -19.09
N SER A 10 0.50 10.42 -18.74
CA SER A 10 0.84 10.80 -17.38
C SER A 10 -0.43 10.92 -16.54
N ALA A 11 -0.46 10.22 -15.41
CA ALA A 11 -1.44 10.40 -14.36
C ALA A 11 -1.42 11.86 -13.91
N ALA A 12 -2.46 12.61 -14.26
CA ALA A 12 -2.71 13.93 -13.72
C ALA A 12 -3.34 13.74 -12.34
N ALA A 13 -2.49 13.68 -11.30
CA ALA A 13 -2.88 14.09 -9.96
C ALA A 13 -2.59 15.60 -9.86
N SER A 14 -3.65 16.38 -9.66
CA SER A 14 -3.65 17.83 -9.64
C SER A 14 -2.82 18.36 -8.45
N ALA A 15 -1.60 18.82 -8.71
CA ALA A 15 -0.84 19.65 -7.77
C ALA A 15 -1.12 21.13 -8.08
N ALA A 16 -1.86 21.81 -7.20
CA ALA A 16 -2.05 23.25 -7.26
C ALA A 16 -0.79 23.97 -6.75
N ALA A 17 -0.36 24.98 -7.50
CA ALA A 17 0.87 25.75 -7.31
C ALA A 17 0.80 26.75 -6.13
N SER A 18 1.94 27.02 -5.48
CA SER A 18 2.20 28.29 -4.79
C SER A 18 3.71 28.55 -4.66
N GLY A 19 4.12 29.76 -5.04
CA GLY A 19 5.50 30.15 -5.33
C GLY A 19 6.36 30.49 -4.11
N ALA A 20 7.67 30.24 -4.26
CA ALA A 20 8.70 30.53 -3.29
C ALA A 20 9.24 31.97 -3.43
N VAL A 21 9.49 32.64 -2.31
CA VAL A 21 10.37 33.80 -2.20
C VAL A 21 11.45 33.46 -1.16
N ALA A 22 12.69 33.40 -1.62
CA ALA A 22 13.88 33.09 -0.84
C ALA A 22 14.40 34.33 -0.08
N LEU A 23 14.79 34.15 1.18
CA LEU A 23 15.68 35.08 1.89
C LEU A 23 16.75 34.31 2.64
N ALA A 24 18.01 34.63 2.33
CA ALA A 24 19.23 34.01 2.82
C ALA A 24 19.64 34.51 4.21
N ALA A 25 20.27 33.64 5.01
CA ALA A 25 21.09 34.03 6.17
C ALA A 25 22.22 32.98 6.42
N PRO A 26 23.35 33.39 7.02
CA PRO A 26 24.70 32.81 6.80
C PRO A 26 25.11 31.75 7.88
N PRO A 27 26.30 31.11 7.76
CA PRO A 27 26.57 29.81 8.36
C PRO A 27 27.03 29.90 9.82
N VAL A 28 26.69 28.88 10.62
CA VAL A 28 27.28 28.68 11.95
C VAL A 28 28.02 27.35 11.97
N SER A 29 29.28 27.46 12.38
CA SER A 29 30.33 26.44 12.33
C SER A 29 30.05 25.22 13.23
N ALA A 30 30.34 24.04 12.71
CA ALA A 30 30.29 22.77 13.42
C ALA A 30 31.48 22.59 14.37
N ALA A 31 31.23 22.05 15.56
CA ALA A 31 32.26 21.52 16.45
C ALA A 31 31.99 20.02 16.69
N SER A 32 32.89 19.20 16.15
CA SER A 32 32.96 17.75 16.30
C SER A 32 33.40 17.36 17.72
N ALA A 33 32.72 16.40 18.34
CA ALA A 33 33.22 15.67 19.49
C ALA A 33 33.05 14.16 19.29
N SER A 34 34.14 13.51 18.91
CA SER A 34 34.28 12.06 18.90
C SER A 34 34.45 11.57 20.34
N SER A 35 33.70 10.54 20.76
CA SER A 35 34.02 9.79 21.98
C SER A 35 33.94 8.30 21.69
N ALA A 36 35.09 7.63 21.88
CA ALA A 36 35.32 6.22 21.65
C ALA A 36 34.55 5.33 22.65
N ALA A 37 33.89 4.29 22.13
CA ALA A 37 33.19 3.28 22.92
C ALA A 37 34.16 2.21 23.46
N ARG A 38 34.06 1.92 24.77
CA ARG A 38 34.66 0.75 25.45
C ARG A 38 33.74 -0.47 25.34
N PRO A 39 34.29 -1.71 25.35
CA PRO A 39 33.50 -2.92 25.13
C PRO A 39 32.77 -3.36 26.41
N GLY A 40 31.44 -3.39 26.37
CA GLY A 40 30.59 -3.86 27.46
C GLY A 40 29.79 -5.10 27.06
N LYS A 41 30.07 -6.21 27.78
CA LYS A 41 29.27 -7.42 28.06
C LYS A 41 28.27 -7.93 26.99
N ALA A 42 28.47 -9.20 26.61
CA ALA A 42 27.57 -10.03 25.83
C ALA A 42 26.09 -9.82 26.20
N ALA A 43 25.34 -9.22 25.27
CA ALA A 43 23.91 -9.03 25.41
C ALA A 43 23.18 -10.37 25.25
N THR A 44 22.51 -10.77 26.32
CA THR A 44 21.44 -11.76 26.32
C THR A 44 20.41 -11.45 25.22
N ARG A 45 20.01 -12.47 24.44
CA ARG A 45 18.91 -12.37 23.46
C ARG A 45 17.68 -11.73 24.12
N PRO A 46 17.07 -10.68 23.55
CA PRO A 46 15.80 -10.15 24.05
C PRO A 46 14.75 -11.25 23.97
N GLY A 47 14.06 -11.51 25.08
CA GLY A 47 13.11 -12.62 25.24
C GLY A 47 11.85 -12.44 24.39
N GLY A 48 11.38 -13.54 23.79
CA GLY A 48 10.24 -13.55 22.85
C GLY A 48 8.91 -13.02 23.41
N ARG A 49 8.72 -13.02 24.73
CA ARG A 49 7.49 -12.46 25.36
C ARG A 49 7.42 -10.93 25.23
N GLY A 50 8.51 -10.21 25.44
CA GLY A 50 8.49 -8.73 25.38
C GLY A 50 8.26 -8.17 23.98
N VAL A 51 8.67 -8.89 22.92
CA VAL A 51 8.40 -8.50 21.54
C VAL A 51 6.92 -8.70 21.20
N GLU A 52 6.35 -9.86 21.54
CA GLU A 52 4.93 -10.13 21.28
C GLU A 52 4.02 -9.17 22.05
N ASP A 53 4.32 -8.90 23.33
CA ASP A 53 3.58 -7.95 24.16
C ASP A 53 3.61 -6.54 23.55
N GLN A 54 4.77 -6.10 23.05
CA GLN A 54 4.91 -4.81 22.36
C GLN A 54 4.07 -4.76 21.07
N LEU A 55 4.12 -5.82 20.24
CA LEU A 55 3.34 -5.89 19.01
C LEU A 55 1.82 -5.88 19.30
N ARG A 56 1.38 -6.54 20.37
CA ARG A 56 -0.02 -6.52 20.83
C ARG A 56 -0.43 -5.12 21.32
N GLY A 57 0.45 -4.45 22.06
CA GLY A 57 0.26 -3.06 22.46
C GLY A 57 0.10 -2.13 21.26
N TRP A 58 1.04 -2.18 20.31
CA TRP A 58 0.95 -1.42 19.07
C TRP A 58 -0.33 -1.70 18.29
N PHE A 59 -0.78 -2.95 18.22
CA PHE A 59 -2.04 -3.28 17.55
C PHE A 59 -3.24 -2.65 18.27
N ALA A 60 -3.31 -2.75 19.60
CA ALA A 60 -4.42 -2.19 20.37
C ALA A 60 -4.49 -0.66 20.26
N ASP A 61 -3.35 0.01 20.23
CA ASP A 61 -3.26 1.46 20.08
C ASP A 61 -3.63 1.90 18.67
N THR A 62 -3.11 1.24 17.62
CA THR A 62 -3.53 1.47 16.22
C THR A 62 -5.03 1.21 16.02
N TYR A 63 -5.60 0.20 16.67
CA TYR A 63 -7.04 -0.04 16.56
C TYR A 63 -7.84 1.10 17.19
N ARG A 64 -7.39 1.66 18.32
CA ARG A 64 -8.05 2.81 18.95
C ARG A 64 -8.02 4.07 18.09
N SER A 65 -6.96 4.32 17.31
CA SER A 65 -6.99 5.42 16.35
C SER A 65 -7.95 5.17 15.19
N LEU A 66 -8.04 3.94 14.68
CA LEU A 66 -9.07 3.57 13.69
C LEU A 66 -10.49 3.76 14.26
N GLU A 67 -10.75 3.35 15.50
CA GLU A 67 -12.02 3.61 16.18
C GLU A 67 -12.32 5.10 16.28
N ALA A 68 -11.31 5.91 16.62
CA ALA A 68 -11.43 7.35 16.68
C ALA A 68 -11.72 7.99 15.31
N MET A 69 -11.39 7.33 14.19
CA MET A 69 -11.73 7.81 12.84
C MET A 69 -13.17 7.51 12.43
N VAL A 70 -13.84 6.55 13.07
CA VAL A 70 -15.20 6.14 12.69
C VAL A 70 -16.24 7.13 13.18
N ALA A 71 -17.07 7.61 12.25
CA ALA A 71 -18.23 8.46 12.54
C ALA A 71 -19.49 7.65 12.87
N ASP A 72 -20.56 8.31 13.30
CA ASP A 72 -21.84 7.67 13.64
C ASP A 72 -22.49 6.93 12.46
N SER A 73 -22.12 7.29 11.23
CA SER A 73 -22.47 6.56 10.00
C SER A 73 -21.89 5.15 9.95
N GLY A 74 -20.92 4.82 10.80
CA GLY A 74 -20.13 3.59 10.73
C GLY A 74 -19.01 3.62 9.69
N LEU A 75 -18.75 4.77 9.05
CA LEU A 75 -17.63 4.92 8.10
C LEU A 75 -16.42 5.57 8.81
N PRO A 76 -15.18 5.12 8.53
CA PRO A 76 -13.97 5.83 8.94
C PRO A 76 -13.79 7.10 8.13
N CYS A 77 -13.30 8.19 8.72
CA CYS A 77 -12.77 9.32 7.96
C CYS A 77 -11.44 8.97 7.30
N ASP A 78 -11.01 9.77 6.33
CA ASP A 78 -9.72 9.63 5.64
C ASP A 78 -8.52 9.92 6.57
N ALA A 79 -8.63 10.97 7.38
CA ALA A 79 -7.57 11.38 8.29
C ALA A 79 -8.12 11.85 9.64
N LEU A 80 -7.34 11.59 10.69
CA LEU A 80 -7.49 12.18 12.01
C LEU A 80 -6.35 13.17 12.25
N THR A 81 -6.67 14.46 12.37
CA THR A 81 -5.70 15.53 12.65
C THR A 81 -5.57 15.76 14.15
N LEU A 82 -4.33 15.82 14.65
CA LEU A 82 -3.97 15.87 16.07
C LEU A 82 -3.41 17.23 16.54
N SER A 83 -3.22 18.20 15.65
CA SER A 83 -2.61 19.51 15.98
C SER A 83 -3.50 20.47 16.76
N GLY A 84 -4.79 20.14 16.97
CA GLY A 84 -5.74 20.95 17.73
C GLY A 84 -5.91 20.51 19.19
N GLU A 85 -6.75 21.21 19.96
CA GLU A 85 -7.09 20.81 21.34
C GLU A 85 -7.75 19.43 21.42
N ARG A 86 -8.37 18.99 20.31
CA ARG A 86 -9.00 17.68 20.17
C ARG A 86 -8.70 17.11 18.79
N PRO A 87 -8.60 15.77 18.65
CA PRO A 87 -8.53 15.13 17.35
C PRO A 87 -9.74 15.50 16.47
N THR A 88 -9.47 15.86 15.21
CA THR A 88 -10.50 16.26 14.23
C THR A 88 -10.54 15.26 13.08
N ARG A 89 -11.73 14.76 12.76
CA ARG A 89 -11.97 13.86 11.63
C ARG A 89 -12.12 14.66 10.34
N SER A 90 -11.58 14.14 9.23
CA SER A 90 -11.90 14.64 7.90
C SER A 90 -13.34 14.31 7.50
N GLU A 91 -13.92 15.12 6.62
CA GLU A 91 -15.30 14.94 6.14
C GLU A 91 -15.42 13.94 5.00
N ASN A 92 -14.31 13.55 4.38
CA ASN A 92 -14.25 12.58 3.29
C ASN A 92 -13.73 11.22 3.76
N THR A 93 -14.16 10.17 3.06
CA THR A 93 -13.65 8.80 3.17
C THR A 93 -13.53 8.15 1.80
N SER A 94 -12.58 7.23 1.66
CA SER A 94 -12.45 6.40 0.46
C SER A 94 -13.02 5.00 0.69
N VAL A 95 -13.39 4.32 -0.38
CA VAL A 95 -13.81 2.91 -0.29
C VAL A 95 -12.69 1.98 0.18
N THR A 96 -11.43 2.38 -0.05
CA THR A 96 -10.25 1.71 0.52
C THR A 96 -10.23 1.85 2.05
N ASN A 97 -10.49 3.04 2.59
CA ASN A 97 -10.56 3.26 4.04
C ASN A 97 -11.71 2.45 4.67
N ILE A 98 -12.85 2.36 4.00
CA ILE A 98 -13.97 1.52 4.45
C ILE A 98 -13.55 0.05 4.49
N GLY A 99 -12.86 -0.45 3.46
CA GLY A 99 -12.22 -1.76 3.48
C GLY A 99 -11.30 -1.93 4.70
N CYS A 100 -10.43 -0.94 4.94
CA CYS A 100 -9.50 -0.88 6.06
C CYS A 100 -10.17 -1.10 7.40
N TRP A 101 -11.27 -0.38 7.62
CA TRP A 101 -12.05 -0.50 8.83
C TRP A 101 -12.66 -1.90 9.02
N LEU A 102 -13.20 -2.50 7.96
CA LEU A 102 -13.81 -3.84 8.03
C LEU A 102 -12.79 -4.89 8.45
N TRP A 103 -11.63 -4.99 7.79
CA TRP A 103 -10.64 -6.01 8.16
C TRP A 103 -9.94 -5.73 9.48
N SER A 104 -9.79 -4.46 9.86
CA SER A 104 -9.19 -4.09 11.14
C SER A 104 -10.12 -4.44 12.31
N THR A 105 -11.44 -4.29 12.12
CA THR A 105 -12.46 -4.73 13.09
C THR A 105 -12.42 -6.25 13.30
N VAL A 106 -12.28 -7.03 12.23
CA VAL A 106 -12.10 -8.48 12.30
C VAL A 106 -10.77 -8.85 12.96
N ALA A 107 -9.68 -8.16 12.62
CA ALA A 107 -8.39 -8.34 13.26
C ALA A 107 -8.47 -8.10 14.77
N ALA A 108 -9.19 -7.06 15.20
CA ALA A 108 -9.32 -6.70 16.61
C ALA A 108 -10.03 -7.77 17.43
N ALA A 109 -11.11 -8.35 16.91
CA ALA A 109 -11.72 -9.52 17.54
C ALA A 109 -10.81 -10.75 17.50
N GLY A 110 -10.19 -11.02 16.36
CA GLY A 110 -9.29 -12.16 16.20
C GLY A 110 -8.03 -12.12 17.06
N LEU A 111 -7.64 -10.94 17.54
CA LEU A 111 -6.53 -10.73 18.49
C LEU A 111 -7.00 -10.49 19.93
N GLY A 112 -8.30 -10.43 20.19
CA GLY A 112 -8.89 -10.27 21.52
C GLY A 112 -8.92 -8.84 22.06
N VAL A 113 -8.79 -7.82 21.20
CA VAL A 113 -8.93 -6.41 21.58
C VAL A 113 -10.40 -6.04 21.80
N ILE A 114 -11.30 -6.61 20.99
CA ILE A 114 -12.76 -6.52 21.18
C ILE A 114 -13.39 -7.91 21.18
N GLY A 115 -14.63 -8.01 21.68
CA GLY A 115 -15.42 -9.24 21.61
C GLY A 115 -16.07 -9.46 20.25
N GLU A 116 -16.51 -10.70 19.99
CA GLU A 116 -17.20 -11.09 18.73
C GLU A 116 -18.51 -10.31 18.52
N GLU A 117 -19.32 -10.12 19.56
CA GLU A 117 -20.57 -9.37 19.49
C GLU A 117 -20.32 -7.90 19.06
N GLU A 118 -19.30 -7.27 19.63
CA GLU A 118 -18.94 -5.90 19.30
C GLU A 118 -18.40 -5.78 17.87
N MET A 119 -17.63 -6.76 17.41
CA MET A 119 -17.19 -6.87 16.02
C MET A 119 -18.39 -6.94 15.07
N LEU A 120 -19.32 -7.87 15.29
CA LEU A 120 -20.49 -8.04 14.43
C LEU A 120 -21.38 -6.79 14.41
N ARG A 121 -21.55 -6.13 15.56
CA ARG A 121 -22.29 -4.86 15.65
C ARG A 121 -21.66 -3.77 14.79
N ARG A 122 -20.34 -3.60 14.84
CA ARG A 122 -19.60 -2.61 14.05
C ARG A 122 -19.64 -2.92 12.56
N LEU A 123 -19.38 -4.17 12.18
CA LEU A 123 -19.47 -4.61 10.79
C LEU A 123 -20.88 -4.38 10.24
N SER A 124 -21.93 -4.71 11.00
CA SER A 124 -23.32 -4.52 10.59
C SER A 124 -23.68 -3.04 10.42
N ALA A 125 -23.18 -2.15 11.27
CA ALA A 125 -23.36 -0.71 11.15
C ALA A 125 -22.73 -0.16 9.86
N THR A 126 -21.47 -0.50 9.60
CA THR A 126 -20.76 -0.10 8.36
C THR A 126 -21.46 -0.66 7.13
N VAL A 127 -21.82 -1.95 7.12
CA VAL A 127 -22.51 -2.60 5.99
C VAL A 127 -23.87 -1.96 5.72
N ALA A 128 -24.62 -1.56 6.76
CA ALA A 128 -25.87 -0.85 6.58
C ALA A 128 -25.70 0.45 5.79
N THR A 129 -24.61 1.17 6.02
CA THR A 129 -24.30 2.39 5.26
C THR A 129 -23.84 2.08 3.84
N ILE A 130 -22.99 1.06 3.64
CA ILE A 130 -22.57 0.60 2.30
C ILE A 130 -23.77 0.22 1.41
N GLU A 131 -24.81 -0.38 1.99
CA GLU A 131 -26.05 -0.73 1.26
C GLU A 131 -26.82 0.47 0.71
N ARG A 132 -26.62 1.67 1.28
CA ARG A 132 -27.28 2.92 0.86
C ARG A 132 -26.38 3.81 0.01
N MET A 133 -25.07 3.59 0.03
CA MET A 133 -24.12 4.35 -0.77
C MET A 133 -24.42 4.18 -2.26
N GLU A 134 -24.41 5.29 -3.00
CA GLU A 134 -24.56 5.26 -4.44
C GLU A 134 -23.44 4.43 -5.07
N ARG A 135 -23.76 3.63 -6.08
CA ARG A 135 -22.79 2.81 -6.81
C ARG A 135 -23.25 2.62 -8.25
N LEU A 136 -22.30 2.42 -9.17
CA LEU A 136 -22.54 2.28 -10.59
C LEU A 136 -21.83 1.03 -11.13
N HIS A 137 -22.46 0.30 -12.05
CA HIS A 137 -21.91 -0.95 -12.61
C HIS A 137 -21.50 -2.00 -11.57
N GLY A 138 -22.10 -1.95 -10.36
CA GLY A 138 -21.75 -2.83 -9.25
C GLY A 138 -20.60 -2.36 -8.37
N PHE A 139 -19.95 -1.24 -8.73
CA PHE A 139 -18.78 -0.67 -8.06
C PHE A 139 -19.09 0.70 -7.45
N TRP A 140 -18.40 1.02 -6.36
CA TRP A 140 -18.54 2.26 -5.62
C TRP A 140 -17.63 3.35 -6.19
N PHE A 141 -18.02 4.60 -5.99
CA PHE A 141 -17.21 5.77 -6.27
C PHE A 141 -15.97 5.78 -5.39
N ASN A 142 -14.95 6.55 -5.75
CA ASN A 142 -13.73 6.61 -4.94
C ASN A 142 -13.99 7.29 -3.58
N TRP A 143 -14.72 8.40 -3.58
CA TRP A 143 -14.87 9.28 -2.43
C TRP A 143 -16.34 9.49 -2.01
N TYR A 144 -16.55 9.46 -0.70
CA TYR A 144 -17.85 9.69 -0.06
C TYR A 144 -17.68 10.64 1.14
N ASN A 145 -18.77 11.27 1.55
CA ASN A 145 -18.85 11.97 2.81
C ASN A 145 -18.86 10.95 3.97
N THR A 146 -17.93 11.11 4.93
CA THR A 146 -17.77 10.24 6.09
C THR A 146 -19.03 10.16 6.94
N PHE A 147 -19.77 11.26 7.10
CA PHE A 147 -20.88 11.36 8.04
C PHE A 147 -22.22 10.93 7.44
N THR A 148 -22.40 11.04 6.13
CA THR A 148 -23.68 10.73 5.45
C THR A 148 -23.61 9.49 4.57
N GLY A 149 -22.44 9.14 4.03
CA GLY A 149 -22.29 8.11 3.00
C GLY A 149 -22.75 8.56 1.61
N GLU A 150 -22.98 9.86 1.41
CA GLU A 150 -23.27 10.44 0.09
C GLU A 150 -21.99 10.57 -0.74
N VAL A 151 -22.11 10.50 -2.07
CA VAL A 151 -20.97 10.72 -2.98
C VAL A 151 -20.42 12.12 -2.74
N LEU A 152 -19.09 12.24 -2.72
CA LEU A 152 -18.45 13.52 -2.53
C LEU A 152 -18.37 14.27 -3.88
N ASP A 153 -19.03 15.42 -3.97
CA ASP A 153 -19.03 16.27 -5.18
C ASP A 153 -17.96 17.36 -5.14
N GLU A 154 -17.62 17.85 -3.95
CA GLU A 154 -16.61 18.89 -3.72
C GLU A 154 -15.67 18.47 -2.59
N TRP A 155 -14.38 18.78 -2.73
CA TRP A 155 -13.38 18.49 -1.72
C TRP A 155 -13.60 19.36 -0.48
N PRO A 156 -13.74 18.75 0.72
CA PRO A 156 -13.87 19.49 1.97
C PRO A 156 -12.69 20.47 2.16
N GLY A 157 -13.01 21.70 2.53
CA GLY A 157 -12.03 22.77 2.74
C GLY A 157 -11.69 23.57 1.48
N SER A 158 -11.32 22.92 0.36
CA SER A 158 -10.98 23.66 -0.87
C SER A 158 -12.19 24.03 -1.73
N GLY A 159 -13.25 23.20 -1.70
CA GLY A 159 -14.43 23.36 -2.56
C GLY A 159 -14.18 22.97 -4.02
N ASP A 160 -13.01 22.38 -4.34
CA ASP A 160 -12.72 21.94 -5.70
C ASP A 160 -13.62 20.75 -6.09
N PRO A 161 -14.11 20.66 -7.33
CA PRO A 161 -14.94 19.54 -7.75
C PRO A 161 -14.17 18.21 -7.71
N VAL A 162 -14.83 17.16 -7.23
CA VAL A 162 -14.30 15.80 -7.22
C VAL A 162 -14.53 15.16 -8.58
N ALA A 163 -13.45 14.65 -9.19
CA ALA A 163 -13.56 13.83 -10.39
C ALA A 163 -14.11 12.44 -10.01
N HIS A 164 -15.39 12.20 -10.29
CA HIS A 164 -16.04 10.93 -9.99
C HIS A 164 -15.42 9.77 -10.78
N LEU A 165 -14.87 8.81 -10.04
CA LEU A 165 -14.16 7.65 -10.56
C LEU A 165 -14.64 6.39 -9.84
N LEU A 166 -14.93 5.34 -10.61
CA LEU A 166 -14.96 3.97 -10.07
C LEU A 166 -13.53 3.42 -10.20
N SER A 167 -12.75 3.54 -9.14
CA SER A 167 -11.35 3.09 -9.14
C SER A 167 -11.28 1.57 -9.03
N THR A 168 -10.54 0.93 -9.94
CA THR A 168 -10.40 -0.53 -9.95
C THR A 168 -9.68 -1.01 -8.68
N VAL A 169 -8.65 -0.29 -8.24
CA VAL A 169 -7.86 -0.68 -7.06
C VAL A 169 -8.61 -0.40 -5.76
N ASP A 170 -9.29 0.74 -5.64
CA ASP A 170 -9.96 1.10 -4.39
C ASP A 170 -11.17 0.19 -4.12
N ASN A 171 -11.93 -0.13 -5.18
CA ASN A 171 -12.97 -1.15 -5.10
C ASN A 171 -12.39 -2.54 -4.79
N GLY A 172 -11.16 -2.83 -5.23
CA GLY A 172 -10.44 -4.05 -4.89
C GLY A 172 -10.25 -4.19 -3.38
N TRP A 173 -9.81 -3.12 -2.73
CA TRP A 173 -9.63 -3.10 -1.29
C TRP A 173 -10.95 -3.14 -0.53
N LEU A 174 -12.01 -2.49 -1.01
CA LEU A 174 -13.34 -2.65 -0.42
C LEU A 174 -13.82 -4.11 -0.48
N ASP A 175 -13.69 -4.79 -1.63
CA ASP A 175 -14.10 -6.19 -1.77
C ASP A 175 -13.24 -7.13 -0.88
N VAL A 176 -11.96 -6.83 -0.66
CA VAL A 176 -11.15 -7.52 0.34
C VAL A 176 -11.75 -7.38 1.74
N GLY A 177 -12.10 -6.16 2.16
CA GLY A 177 -12.74 -5.90 3.45
C GLY A 177 -14.09 -6.63 3.60
N LEU A 178 -14.92 -6.59 2.55
CA LEU A 178 -16.21 -7.29 2.53
C LEU A 178 -16.03 -8.82 2.60
N ARG A 179 -15.05 -9.41 1.92
CA ARG A 179 -14.73 -10.86 2.02
C ARG A 179 -14.34 -11.27 3.43
N VAL A 180 -13.49 -10.47 4.06
CA VAL A 180 -13.03 -10.71 5.43
C VAL A 180 -14.19 -10.59 6.41
N ALA A 181 -15.06 -9.59 6.24
CA ALA A 181 -16.27 -9.43 7.05
C ALA A 181 -17.29 -10.56 6.82
N GLU A 182 -17.47 -11.03 5.58
CA GLU A 182 -18.35 -12.17 5.27
C GLU A 182 -17.88 -13.46 5.97
N ASP A 183 -16.58 -13.76 5.93
CA ASP A 183 -16.02 -14.96 6.59
C ASP A 183 -16.09 -14.85 8.12
N ALA A 184 -15.88 -13.65 8.69
CA ALA A 184 -16.02 -13.41 10.11
C ALA A 184 -17.46 -13.53 10.61
N ALA A 185 -18.44 -13.19 9.76
CA ALA A 185 -19.86 -13.36 10.06
C ALA A 185 -20.33 -14.82 9.92
N ASP A 186 -19.55 -15.74 9.35
CA ASP A 186 -19.95 -17.14 9.14
C ASP A 186 -19.33 -18.08 10.19
N PRO A 187 -20.13 -18.81 11.00
CA PRO A 187 -21.60 -18.86 11.06
C PRO A 187 -22.24 -17.92 12.10
N ALA A 188 -21.46 -17.00 12.70
CA ALA A 188 -21.86 -16.23 13.88
C ALA A 188 -23.05 -15.27 13.66
N ASP A 189 -23.16 -14.66 12.49
CA ASP A 189 -24.29 -13.82 12.07
C ASP A 189 -24.64 -14.09 10.58
N PRO A 190 -25.50 -15.09 10.31
CA PRO A 190 -25.91 -15.42 8.95
C PRO A 190 -26.62 -14.28 8.22
N ALA A 191 -27.31 -13.38 8.94
CA ALA A 191 -28.02 -12.26 8.34
C ALA A 191 -27.04 -11.21 7.81
N LEU A 192 -26.00 -10.87 8.58
CA LEU A 192 -24.92 -10.00 8.13
C LEU A 192 -24.16 -10.63 6.97
N ARG A 193 -23.81 -11.92 7.06
CA ARG A 193 -23.15 -12.67 5.99
C ARG A 193 -23.93 -12.57 4.67
N ASP A 194 -25.24 -12.79 4.70
CA ASP A 194 -26.08 -12.81 3.50
C ASP A 194 -26.25 -11.41 2.89
N ARG A 195 -26.30 -10.35 3.72
CA ARG A 195 -26.28 -8.95 3.28
C ARG A 195 -24.97 -8.60 2.54
N ILE A 196 -23.83 -8.95 3.13
CA ILE A 196 -22.52 -8.74 2.50
C ILE A 196 -22.42 -9.52 1.17
N ARG A 197 -22.90 -10.77 1.15
CA ARG A 197 -22.93 -11.57 -0.08
C ARG A 197 -23.80 -10.92 -1.16
N ALA A 198 -24.93 -10.32 -0.81
CA ALA A 198 -25.79 -9.62 -1.76
C ALA A 198 -25.10 -8.37 -2.35
N LEU A 199 -24.36 -7.60 -1.54
CA LEU A 199 -23.55 -6.48 -2.03
C LEU A 199 -22.51 -6.94 -3.07
N ARG A 200 -21.76 -7.99 -2.70
CA ARG A 200 -20.68 -8.57 -3.52
C ARG A 200 -21.18 -9.28 -4.78
N ALA A 201 -22.42 -9.76 -4.81
CA ALA A 201 -23.01 -10.38 -5.99
C ALA A 201 -23.10 -9.43 -7.20
N GLY A 202 -23.07 -8.12 -6.97
CA GLY A 202 -23.02 -7.12 -8.03
C GLY A 202 -21.62 -6.81 -8.57
N VAL A 203 -20.55 -7.30 -7.92
CA VAL A 203 -19.16 -7.01 -8.31
C VAL A 203 -18.74 -7.96 -9.43
N ASP A 204 -18.51 -7.41 -10.63
CA ASP A 204 -18.00 -8.15 -11.79
C ASP A 204 -16.73 -7.50 -12.33
N TRP A 205 -15.58 -8.07 -11.95
CA TRP A 205 -14.25 -7.59 -12.38
C TRP A 205 -14.02 -7.62 -13.89
N SER A 206 -14.84 -8.34 -14.67
CA SER A 206 -14.75 -8.31 -16.13
C SER A 206 -15.04 -6.92 -16.70
N PHE A 207 -15.78 -6.08 -15.96
CA PHE A 207 -16.07 -4.69 -16.34
C PHE A 207 -14.80 -3.84 -16.54
N PHE A 208 -13.77 -4.04 -15.70
CA PHE A 208 -12.51 -3.31 -15.81
C PHE A 208 -11.50 -4.02 -16.73
N TYR A 209 -11.77 -5.23 -17.21
CA TYR A 209 -10.81 -6.04 -17.93
C TYR A 209 -10.84 -5.75 -19.44
N ALA A 210 -9.69 -5.42 -20.03
CA ALA A 210 -9.50 -5.40 -21.47
C ALA A 210 -8.91 -6.73 -21.95
N PRO A 211 -9.67 -7.57 -22.68
CA PRO A 211 -9.17 -8.86 -23.18
C PRO A 211 -7.97 -8.67 -24.10
N PHE A 212 -6.99 -9.56 -24.00
CA PHE A 212 -5.79 -9.50 -24.82
C PHE A 212 -6.11 -9.65 -26.32
N ASP A 213 -5.45 -8.82 -27.12
CA ASP A 213 -5.48 -8.89 -28.57
C ASP A 213 -4.04 -8.80 -29.11
N GLN A 214 -3.58 -9.81 -29.82
CA GLN A 214 -2.22 -9.85 -30.36
C GLN A 214 -2.03 -8.83 -31.49
N ASP A 215 -3.10 -8.44 -32.18
CA ASP A 215 -3.05 -7.50 -33.30
C ASP A 215 -3.07 -6.04 -32.82
N ASP A 216 -3.56 -5.79 -31.59
CA ASP A 216 -3.54 -4.49 -30.92
C ASP A 216 -3.25 -4.61 -29.41
N PRO A 217 -2.03 -5.04 -29.02
CA PRO A 217 -1.69 -5.27 -27.62
C PRO A 217 -1.55 -3.98 -26.79
N VAL A 218 -1.64 -2.80 -27.43
CA VAL A 218 -1.60 -1.50 -26.74
C VAL A 218 -3.00 -1.13 -26.26
N ALA A 219 -4.01 -1.20 -27.13
CA ALA A 219 -5.39 -0.92 -26.72
C ALA A 219 -6.02 -2.09 -25.95
N ARG A 220 -5.52 -3.31 -26.19
CA ARG A 220 -6.06 -4.55 -25.64
C ARG A 220 -4.94 -5.43 -25.05
N PRO A 221 -4.33 -4.99 -23.94
CA PRO A 221 -3.13 -5.62 -23.38
C PRO A 221 -3.39 -6.91 -22.59
N GLY A 222 -4.65 -7.30 -22.34
CA GLY A 222 -4.96 -8.36 -21.38
C GLY A 222 -4.81 -7.90 -19.93
N GLN A 223 -5.04 -6.62 -19.66
CA GLN A 223 -4.87 -5.97 -18.35
C GLN A 223 -6.17 -5.28 -17.90
N MET A 224 -6.21 -4.84 -16.64
CA MET A 224 -7.34 -4.08 -16.12
C MET A 224 -7.13 -2.59 -16.34
N HIS A 225 -8.16 -1.89 -16.79
CA HIS A 225 -8.22 -0.43 -16.78
C HIS A 225 -8.05 0.09 -15.35
N THR A 226 -7.45 1.28 -15.20
CA THR A 226 -7.26 1.87 -13.87
C THR A 226 -8.56 2.27 -13.18
N GLY A 227 -9.61 2.52 -13.95
CA GLY A 227 -10.96 2.75 -13.44
C GLY A 227 -11.93 3.18 -14.54
N PHE A 228 -13.11 3.63 -14.12
CA PHE A 228 -14.15 4.17 -14.99
C PHE A 228 -14.44 5.63 -14.64
N GLN A 229 -14.27 6.51 -15.62
CA GLN A 229 -14.50 7.95 -15.48
C GLN A 229 -15.98 8.24 -15.73
N VAL A 230 -16.69 8.65 -14.67
CA VAL A 230 -18.16 8.68 -14.66
C VAL A 230 -18.69 9.79 -15.58
N ALA A 231 -18.09 10.98 -15.52
CA ALA A 231 -18.50 12.12 -16.34
C ALA A 231 -18.37 11.86 -17.85
N GLU A 232 -17.32 11.13 -18.25
CA GLU A 232 -17.06 10.76 -19.64
C GLU A 232 -17.76 9.46 -20.07
N GLY A 233 -18.36 8.71 -19.13
CA GLY A 233 -19.04 7.45 -19.41
C GLY A 233 -18.13 6.39 -20.03
N ARG A 234 -16.84 6.37 -19.68
CA ARG A 234 -15.85 5.45 -20.30
C ARG A 234 -14.81 4.95 -19.31
N LEU A 235 -14.25 3.78 -19.62
CA LEU A 235 -13.06 3.26 -18.94
C LEU A 235 -11.86 4.18 -19.21
N ALA A 236 -11.01 4.33 -18.20
CA ALA A 236 -9.76 5.07 -18.30
C ALA A 236 -8.87 4.43 -19.38
N PRO A 237 -8.13 5.21 -20.18
CA PRO A 237 -7.33 4.66 -21.27
C PRO A 237 -6.04 3.97 -20.77
N SER A 238 -5.69 4.16 -19.50
CA SER A 238 -4.54 3.54 -18.84
C SER A 238 -4.91 2.21 -18.19
N PHE A 239 -3.90 1.36 -18.04
CA PHE A 239 -4.02 0.02 -17.47
C PHE A 239 -3.12 -0.16 -16.25
N TYR A 240 -3.57 -0.96 -15.30
CA TYR A 240 -2.69 -1.54 -14.29
C TYR A 240 -1.91 -2.68 -14.91
N GLY A 241 -0.68 -2.37 -15.34
CA GLY A 241 0.20 -3.32 -16.01
C GLY A 241 1.41 -3.77 -15.18
N ALA A 242 1.86 -3.01 -14.18
CA ALA A 242 2.96 -3.42 -13.33
C ALA A 242 2.53 -4.54 -12.38
N LEU A 243 3.23 -5.68 -12.39
CA LEU A 243 2.85 -6.84 -11.59
C LEU A 243 3.10 -6.60 -10.09
N ASN A 244 4.26 -6.07 -9.72
CA ASN A 244 4.63 -5.82 -8.31
C ASN A 244 4.06 -4.47 -7.82
N SER A 245 2.75 -4.31 -7.97
CA SER A 245 1.97 -3.20 -7.45
C SER A 245 0.85 -3.73 -6.56
N GLU A 246 0.37 -2.88 -5.67
CA GLU A 246 -0.79 -3.08 -4.81
C GLU A 246 -2.04 -3.36 -5.65
N THR A 247 -2.11 -2.76 -6.84
CA THR A 247 -3.21 -2.86 -7.81
C THR A 247 -3.45 -4.29 -8.28
N ARG A 248 -2.45 -5.19 -8.15
CA ARG A 248 -2.60 -6.63 -8.44
C ARG A 248 -3.66 -7.30 -7.58
N ILE A 249 -4.12 -6.67 -6.50
CA ILE A 249 -5.24 -7.19 -5.73
C ILE A 249 -6.49 -7.36 -6.60
N ALA A 250 -6.79 -6.41 -7.50
CA ALA A 250 -7.91 -6.50 -8.41
C ALA A 250 -7.75 -7.68 -9.38
N SER A 251 -6.53 -7.91 -9.89
CA SER A 251 -6.18 -9.09 -10.68
C SER A 251 -6.45 -10.40 -9.93
N TYR A 252 -6.04 -10.48 -8.66
CA TYR A 252 -6.27 -11.64 -7.81
C TYR A 252 -7.76 -11.88 -7.56
N LEU A 253 -8.53 -10.82 -7.33
CA LEU A 253 -9.97 -10.88 -7.15
C LEU A 253 -10.68 -11.37 -8.41
N GLY A 254 -10.38 -10.78 -9.57
CA GLY A 254 -10.97 -11.18 -10.86
C GLY A 254 -10.66 -12.63 -11.24
N ILE A 255 -9.41 -13.08 -11.07
CA ILE A 255 -9.01 -14.48 -11.33
C ILE A 255 -9.67 -15.43 -10.32
N GLY A 256 -9.67 -15.07 -9.03
CA GLY A 256 -10.25 -15.88 -7.97
C GLY A 256 -11.76 -16.07 -8.13
N ASP A 257 -12.47 -15.01 -8.50
CA ASP A 257 -13.91 -15.03 -8.79
C ASP A 257 -14.20 -15.70 -10.14
N GLY A 258 -13.20 -15.75 -11.02
CA GLY A 258 -13.29 -16.34 -12.35
C GLY A 258 -14.05 -15.48 -13.36
N THR A 259 -14.16 -14.18 -13.07
CA THR A 259 -14.67 -13.16 -14.00
C THR A 259 -13.59 -12.68 -14.96
N VAL A 260 -12.31 -12.87 -14.61
CA VAL A 260 -11.15 -12.56 -15.45
C VAL A 260 -10.35 -13.84 -15.71
N PRO A 261 -9.88 -14.08 -16.94
CA PRO A 261 -9.12 -15.27 -17.27
C PRO A 261 -7.76 -15.29 -16.55
N SER A 262 -7.27 -16.49 -16.23
CA SER A 262 -6.02 -16.65 -15.46
C SER A 262 -4.77 -16.16 -16.19
N ASP A 263 -4.80 -16.10 -17.52
CA ASP A 263 -3.69 -15.63 -18.36
C ASP A 263 -3.45 -14.11 -18.24
N HIS A 264 -4.43 -13.34 -17.76
CA HIS A 264 -4.28 -11.94 -17.34
C HIS A 264 -3.00 -11.74 -16.50
N TYR A 265 -2.72 -12.66 -15.57
CA TYR A 265 -1.53 -12.61 -14.72
C TYR A 265 -0.20 -12.61 -15.49
N TRP A 266 -0.16 -13.25 -16.66
CA TRP A 266 1.03 -13.33 -17.51
C TRP A 266 1.19 -12.11 -18.43
N HIS A 267 0.09 -11.38 -18.68
CA HIS A 267 0.09 -10.09 -19.37
C HIS A 267 0.55 -8.92 -18.49
N MET A 268 0.59 -9.11 -17.16
CA MET A 268 1.22 -8.16 -16.23
C MET A 268 2.75 -8.18 -16.37
N MET A 269 3.37 -7.03 -16.22
CA MET A 269 4.78 -6.78 -16.45
C MET A 269 5.61 -6.94 -15.18
N ARG A 270 6.63 -7.79 -15.21
CA ARG A 270 7.62 -7.90 -14.12
C ARG A 270 8.62 -6.74 -14.19
N THR A 271 8.97 -6.34 -15.41
CA THR A 271 9.61 -5.07 -15.78
C THR A 271 9.04 -4.63 -17.13
N GLN A 272 9.40 -3.45 -17.64
CA GLN A 272 9.14 -3.16 -19.05
C GLN A 272 10.02 -4.10 -19.91
N ALA A 273 9.63 -4.30 -21.17
CA ALA A 273 10.44 -5.07 -22.12
C ALA A 273 11.83 -4.43 -22.32
N PRO A 274 12.87 -5.22 -22.67
CA PRO A 274 14.18 -4.66 -23.00
C PRO A 274 14.10 -3.59 -24.10
N GLY A 275 14.75 -2.46 -23.89
CA GLY A 275 14.75 -1.32 -24.82
C GLY A 275 13.57 -0.36 -24.65
N VAL A 276 12.60 -0.67 -23.80
CA VAL A 276 11.59 0.30 -23.33
C VAL A 276 12.19 1.09 -22.16
N GLU A 277 11.97 2.40 -22.17
CA GLU A 277 12.43 3.30 -21.11
C GLU A 277 11.82 2.92 -19.75
N GLN A 278 12.70 2.82 -18.76
CA GLN A 278 12.41 2.44 -17.38
C GLN A 278 13.65 2.79 -16.54
N GLU A 279 13.53 2.85 -15.21
CA GLU A 279 14.59 3.30 -14.30
C GLU A 279 15.93 2.59 -14.51
N MET A 280 15.92 1.26 -14.68
CA MET A 280 17.12 0.47 -14.93
C MET A 280 16.94 -0.44 -16.13
N PRO A 281 17.96 -0.64 -17.00
CA PRO A 281 17.92 -1.68 -18.01
C PRO A 281 17.63 -3.05 -17.35
N PRO A 282 16.54 -3.74 -17.73
CA PRO A 282 16.17 -4.96 -17.05
C PRO A 282 17.03 -6.11 -17.56
N THR A 283 17.33 -7.04 -16.67
CA THR A 283 17.94 -8.33 -17.00
C THR A 283 16.91 -9.43 -16.92
N GLY A 284 17.06 -10.50 -17.70
CA GLY A 284 16.06 -11.57 -17.73
C GLY A 284 15.99 -12.28 -19.07
N GLU A 285 14.88 -12.97 -19.29
CA GLU A 285 14.64 -13.78 -20.49
C GLU A 285 13.16 -13.73 -20.90
N TRP A 286 12.89 -13.95 -22.18
CA TRP A 286 11.53 -14.19 -22.66
C TRP A 286 11.15 -15.64 -22.43
N VAL A 287 10.03 -15.86 -21.76
CA VAL A 287 9.46 -17.19 -21.53
C VAL A 287 8.04 -17.26 -22.07
N THR A 288 7.54 -18.47 -22.30
CA THR A 288 6.12 -18.70 -22.58
C THR A 288 5.53 -19.51 -21.43
N VAL A 289 4.54 -18.95 -20.76
CA VAL A 289 3.82 -19.59 -19.65
C VAL A 289 2.35 -19.58 -19.98
N ASP A 290 1.70 -20.75 -19.93
CA ASP A 290 0.29 -20.93 -20.28
C ASP A 290 -0.10 -20.32 -21.65
N GLY A 291 0.82 -20.38 -22.63
CA GLY A 291 0.61 -19.83 -23.97
C GLY A 291 0.85 -18.32 -24.11
N VAL A 292 1.12 -17.60 -23.01
CA VAL A 292 1.45 -16.18 -23.03
C VAL A 292 2.95 -15.99 -23.03
N ARG A 293 3.46 -15.23 -24.01
CA ARG A 293 4.86 -14.79 -24.05
C ARG A 293 5.04 -13.61 -23.10
N THR A 294 5.84 -13.80 -22.06
CA THR A 294 6.09 -12.78 -21.03
C THR A 294 7.59 -12.60 -20.80
N PHE A 295 8.01 -11.38 -20.47
CA PHE A 295 9.39 -11.10 -20.14
C PHE A 295 9.60 -11.27 -18.63
N ARG A 296 10.41 -12.26 -18.28
CA ARG A 296 10.84 -12.54 -16.89
C ARG A 296 11.98 -11.58 -16.51
N GLY A 297 11.63 -10.30 -16.47
CA GLY A 297 12.56 -9.22 -16.17
C GLY A 297 12.74 -9.00 -14.67
N HIS A 298 13.93 -8.55 -14.30
CA HIS A 298 14.28 -8.08 -12.96
C HIS A 298 15.41 -7.05 -13.02
N TYR A 299 15.48 -6.22 -11.98
CA TYR A 299 16.58 -5.30 -11.70
C TYR A 299 17.60 -5.95 -10.77
N VAL A 300 18.79 -5.34 -10.66
CA VAL A 300 19.82 -5.74 -9.70
C VAL A 300 20.18 -4.55 -8.83
N TYR A 301 19.70 -4.56 -7.59
CA TYR A 301 19.99 -3.51 -6.61
C TYR A 301 20.87 -4.06 -5.47
N ARG A 302 22.04 -3.45 -5.27
CA ARG A 302 23.09 -3.89 -4.33
C ARG A 302 23.37 -5.40 -4.41
N GLY A 303 23.52 -5.91 -5.64
CA GLY A 303 23.81 -7.32 -5.93
C GLY A 303 22.62 -8.28 -5.79
N ARG A 304 21.42 -7.80 -5.46
CA ARG A 304 20.21 -8.63 -5.33
C ARG A 304 19.28 -8.41 -6.52
N LYS A 305 18.85 -9.51 -7.13
CA LYS A 305 17.84 -9.49 -8.19
C LYS A 305 16.46 -9.20 -7.60
N VAL A 306 15.71 -8.25 -8.15
CA VAL A 306 14.39 -7.83 -7.63
C VAL A 306 13.46 -7.50 -8.79
N VAL A 307 12.20 -7.91 -8.68
CA VAL A 307 11.13 -7.43 -9.55
C VAL A 307 10.65 -6.10 -8.96
N PRO A 308 10.89 -4.96 -9.63
CA PRO A 308 10.56 -3.63 -9.13
C PRO A 308 9.04 -3.39 -9.09
N GLY A 309 8.59 -2.49 -8.22
CA GLY A 309 7.24 -1.91 -8.28
C GLY A 309 7.11 -0.84 -9.36
N TRP A 310 6.02 -0.09 -9.42
CA TRP A 310 5.90 1.00 -10.40
C TRP A 310 6.73 2.20 -9.95
N GLY A 311 6.46 2.73 -8.76
CA GLY A 311 7.18 3.86 -8.17
C GLY A 311 8.30 3.46 -7.21
N GLY A 312 8.37 2.20 -6.79
CA GLY A 312 9.40 1.71 -5.86
C GLY A 312 9.01 1.93 -4.40
N SER A 313 7.71 2.00 -4.13
CA SER A 313 7.18 2.12 -2.78
C SER A 313 6.99 0.75 -2.12
N MET A 314 7.07 0.70 -0.78
CA MET A 314 6.87 -0.56 -0.07
C MET A 314 5.43 -1.09 -0.13
N PHE A 315 4.41 -0.23 -0.07
CA PHE A 315 3.03 -0.72 -0.05
C PHE A 315 2.64 -1.43 -1.35
N GLU A 316 3.20 -0.99 -2.49
CA GLU A 316 3.05 -1.64 -3.81
C GLU A 316 3.36 -3.14 -3.73
N ALA A 317 4.46 -3.50 -3.08
CA ALA A 317 4.86 -4.90 -2.96
C ALA A 317 4.15 -5.63 -1.80
N LEU A 318 3.96 -4.95 -0.67
CA LEU A 318 3.75 -5.62 0.62
C LEU A 318 2.32 -5.56 1.17
N MET A 319 1.42 -4.76 0.59
CA MET A 319 0.01 -4.74 1.02
C MET A 319 -0.78 -5.99 0.57
N PRO A 320 -0.71 -6.44 -0.70
CA PRO A 320 -1.45 -7.64 -1.14
C PRO A 320 -1.16 -8.94 -0.35
N PRO A 321 0.10 -9.26 0.05
CA PRO A 321 0.38 -10.50 0.78
C PRO A 321 -0.25 -10.58 2.17
N LEU A 322 -0.76 -9.47 2.71
CA LEU A 322 -1.51 -9.50 3.97
C LEU A 322 -2.77 -10.35 3.86
N PHE A 323 -3.36 -10.44 2.66
CA PHE A 323 -4.63 -11.12 2.41
C PHE A 323 -4.47 -12.35 1.51
N VAL A 324 -3.79 -12.20 0.37
CA VAL A 324 -3.53 -13.31 -0.55
C VAL A 324 -2.14 -13.86 -0.28
N PRO A 325 -1.96 -15.14 0.09
CA PRO A 325 -0.65 -15.66 0.50
C PRO A 325 0.29 -15.96 -0.70
N ASP A 326 0.55 -14.94 -1.52
CA ASP A 326 1.39 -15.02 -2.72
C ASP A 326 2.82 -15.51 -2.40
N ALA A 327 3.39 -15.06 -1.27
CA ALA A 327 4.69 -15.47 -0.77
C ALA A 327 4.76 -16.93 -0.34
N GLU A 328 3.68 -17.48 0.20
CA GLU A 328 3.60 -18.89 0.59
C GLU A 328 3.43 -19.78 -0.64
N TRP A 329 2.60 -19.34 -1.59
CA TRP A 329 2.33 -20.09 -2.81
C TRP A 329 3.47 -20.00 -3.83
N SER A 330 4.30 -18.95 -3.76
CA SER A 330 5.46 -18.73 -4.61
C SER A 330 6.70 -18.31 -3.81
N PRO A 331 7.28 -19.22 -3.00
CA PRO A 331 8.34 -18.87 -2.05
C PRO A 331 9.65 -18.46 -2.71
N ARG A 332 9.94 -18.98 -3.91
CA ARG A 332 11.15 -18.65 -4.69
C ARG A 332 11.01 -17.39 -5.55
N SER A 333 9.78 -16.89 -5.73
CA SER A 333 9.48 -15.70 -6.52
C SER A 333 8.95 -14.62 -5.60
N TRP A 334 7.64 -14.55 -5.33
CA TRP A 334 7.05 -13.56 -4.44
C TRP A 334 7.67 -13.54 -3.05
N GLY A 335 7.82 -14.70 -2.42
CA GLY A 335 8.40 -14.78 -1.07
C GLY A 335 9.84 -14.27 -0.99
N LEU A 336 10.63 -14.49 -2.04
CA LEU A 336 11.99 -13.98 -2.14
C LEU A 336 12.01 -12.50 -2.55
N ASN A 337 11.11 -12.08 -3.43
CA ASN A 337 11.02 -10.70 -3.88
C ASN A 337 10.64 -9.76 -2.74
N HIS A 338 9.60 -10.08 -1.97
CA HIS A 338 9.16 -9.28 -0.82
C HIS A 338 10.28 -9.06 0.19
N ARG A 339 11.05 -10.11 0.49
CA ARG A 339 12.24 -10.01 1.35
C ARG A 339 13.29 -9.07 0.77
N ARG A 340 13.52 -9.12 -0.55
CA ARG A 340 14.53 -8.28 -1.22
C ARG A 340 14.08 -6.83 -1.37
N VAL A 341 12.79 -6.57 -1.53
CA VAL A 341 12.21 -5.21 -1.44
C VAL A 341 12.47 -4.64 -0.04
N VAL A 342 12.15 -5.39 1.03
CA VAL A 342 12.43 -4.96 2.42
C VAL A 342 13.92 -4.67 2.63
N LEU A 343 14.81 -5.57 2.21
CA LEU A 343 16.26 -5.35 2.30
C LEU A 343 16.72 -4.15 1.45
N GLY A 344 16.07 -3.90 0.32
CA GLY A 344 16.36 -2.77 -0.54
C GLY A 344 16.05 -1.45 0.13
N HIS A 345 14.85 -1.28 0.69
CA HIS A 345 14.48 -0.09 1.44
C HIS A 345 15.35 0.11 2.69
N ARG A 346 15.66 -0.97 3.41
CA ARG A 346 16.57 -0.93 4.56
C ARG A 346 17.95 -0.44 4.14
N ASP A 347 18.54 -1.05 3.11
CA ASP A 347 19.88 -0.68 2.66
C ASP A 347 19.91 0.75 2.10
N HIS A 348 18.87 1.19 1.39
CA HIS A 348 18.76 2.59 0.94
C HIS A 348 18.81 3.56 2.12
N GLY A 349 17.92 3.40 3.09
CA GLY A 349 17.83 4.32 4.23
C GLY A 349 19.03 4.28 5.18
N LEU A 350 19.72 3.14 5.27
CA LEU A 350 20.85 2.97 6.19
C LEU A 350 22.23 3.18 5.54
N LEU A 351 22.37 2.93 4.24
CA LEU A 351 23.67 2.88 3.55
C LEU A 351 23.79 3.87 2.40
N ASP A 352 22.72 4.07 1.61
CA ASP A 352 22.81 4.97 0.45
C ASP A 352 22.51 6.41 0.87
N ALA A 353 21.36 6.63 1.50
CA ALA A 353 20.94 7.95 1.99
C ALA A 353 21.38 8.24 3.43
N GLU A 354 21.89 7.24 4.16
CA GLU A 354 22.41 7.32 5.54
C GLU A 354 21.50 8.06 6.55
N TYR A 355 20.18 7.98 6.39
CA TYR A 355 19.21 8.55 7.32
C TYR A 355 19.28 7.93 8.73
N GLY A 356 19.78 6.70 8.82
CA GLY A 356 19.75 5.90 10.04
C GLY A 356 18.41 5.23 10.33
N TYR A 357 17.41 5.45 9.48
CA TYR A 357 16.06 4.88 9.50
C TYR A 357 15.58 4.57 8.07
N TRP A 358 14.51 3.80 7.95
CA TRP A 358 13.89 3.43 6.67
C TRP A 358 12.39 3.21 6.83
N GLY A 359 11.70 2.94 5.72
CA GLY A 359 10.25 2.79 5.65
C GLY A 359 9.65 3.85 4.73
N PHE A 360 9.77 3.62 3.42
CA PHE A 360 9.43 4.61 2.40
C PHE A 360 8.17 4.18 1.65
N SER A 361 7.10 4.93 1.85
CA SER A 361 5.79 4.70 1.27
C SER A 361 4.98 6.00 1.25
N PRO A 362 4.00 6.18 0.34
CA PRO A 362 3.13 7.36 0.35
C PRO A 362 2.54 7.62 1.73
N CYS A 363 2.64 8.87 2.17
CA CYS A 363 2.17 9.30 3.47
C CYS A 363 1.98 10.83 3.46
N ASN A 364 1.40 11.35 4.53
CA ASN A 364 1.43 12.77 4.85
C ASN A 364 2.89 13.25 4.91
N VAL A 365 3.16 14.42 4.32
CA VAL A 365 4.46 15.09 4.49
C VAL A 365 4.43 15.73 5.88
N PRO A 366 5.42 15.49 6.77
CA PRO A 366 5.42 16.04 8.12
C PRO A 366 5.30 17.57 8.19
N GLU A 367 5.83 18.26 7.18
CA GLU A 367 5.73 19.72 7.01
C GLU A 367 4.40 20.19 6.41
N GLY A 368 3.53 19.28 5.96
CA GLY A 368 2.21 19.55 5.39
C GLY A 368 2.08 19.08 3.94
N GLY A 369 0.89 18.56 3.62
CA GLY A 369 0.57 17.98 2.31
C GLY A 369 0.74 16.45 2.27
N TYR A 370 0.77 15.89 1.06
CA TYR A 370 0.88 14.46 0.82
C TYR A 370 1.90 14.20 -0.27
N GLN A 371 2.68 13.13 -0.14
CA GLN A 371 3.66 12.76 -1.15
C GLN A 371 3.89 11.24 -1.18
N GLU A 372 4.14 10.71 -2.37
CA GLU A 372 4.60 9.34 -2.55
C GLU A 372 6.10 9.21 -2.26
N TYR A 373 6.45 8.33 -1.32
CA TYR A 373 7.84 7.98 -1.02
C TYR A 373 8.16 6.54 -1.43
N GLY A 374 9.43 6.32 -1.77
CA GLY A 374 9.94 5.02 -2.18
C GLY A 374 11.45 5.00 -2.34
N VAL A 375 11.95 3.96 -2.97
CA VAL A 375 13.33 3.86 -3.45
C VAL A 375 13.28 3.78 -4.97
N GLN A 376 13.77 4.81 -5.64
CA GLN A 376 13.73 4.96 -7.09
C GLN A 376 14.19 3.69 -7.83
N TRP A 377 15.34 3.10 -7.46
CA TRP A 377 15.86 1.88 -8.10
C TRP A 377 15.08 0.59 -7.83
N LEU A 378 14.05 0.66 -7.00
CA LEU A 378 13.08 -0.42 -6.82
C LEU A 378 11.77 -0.15 -7.56
N GLY A 379 11.68 0.96 -8.32
CA GLY A 379 10.57 1.33 -9.18
C GLY A 379 10.90 1.21 -10.66
N MET A 380 9.91 0.86 -11.48
CA MET A 380 10.04 0.80 -12.94
C MET A 380 10.05 2.18 -13.59
N SER A 381 9.30 3.12 -13.04
CA SER A 381 9.18 4.47 -13.58
C SER A 381 10.50 5.24 -13.43
N PRO A 382 11.04 5.87 -14.50
CA PRO A 382 12.20 6.76 -14.39
C PRO A 382 11.95 7.98 -13.49
N THR A 383 10.68 8.35 -13.31
CA THR A 383 10.23 9.35 -12.34
C THR A 383 9.50 8.67 -11.19
N GLY A 384 10.07 7.57 -10.70
CA GLY A 384 9.59 6.85 -9.52
C GLY A 384 9.68 7.70 -8.25
N TYR A 385 9.52 7.08 -7.09
CA TYR A 385 9.45 7.81 -5.84
C TYR A 385 10.81 7.89 -5.16
N CYS A 386 11.17 9.09 -4.71
CA CYS A 386 12.32 9.32 -3.85
C CYS A 386 11.98 9.06 -2.37
N SER A 387 13.01 8.87 -1.55
CA SER A 387 12.88 8.68 -0.10
C SER A 387 12.78 10.00 0.68
N ASN A 388 12.78 11.14 -0.01
CA ASN A 388 12.78 12.47 0.58
C ASN A 388 11.85 13.47 -0.13
N THR A 389 11.47 14.50 0.63
CA THR A 389 10.57 15.57 0.17
C THR A 389 11.14 16.32 -1.03
N ASP A 390 12.47 16.54 -1.06
CA ASP A 390 13.12 17.33 -2.11
C ASP A 390 13.26 16.59 -3.45
N ARG A 391 12.81 15.33 -3.54
CA ARG A 391 12.86 14.49 -4.75
C ARG A 391 14.27 14.39 -5.33
N THR A 392 15.23 13.94 -4.50
CA THR A 392 16.60 13.69 -4.98
C THR A 392 16.62 12.45 -5.87
N TYR A 393 16.55 12.66 -7.18
CA TYR A 393 16.67 11.61 -8.19
C TYR A 393 18.13 11.28 -8.47
N VAL A 394 18.42 9.99 -8.55
CA VAL A 394 19.73 9.47 -8.98
C VAL A 394 19.47 8.42 -10.06
N PRO A 395 19.31 8.85 -11.33
CA PRO A 395 19.07 7.93 -12.43
C PRO A 395 20.12 6.82 -12.49
N TYR A 396 19.69 5.61 -12.85
CA TYR A 396 20.61 4.48 -12.96
C TYR A 396 21.81 4.76 -13.88
N GLY A 397 23.00 4.46 -13.37
CA GLY A 397 24.27 4.65 -14.09
C GLY A 397 24.90 6.03 -13.87
N GLU A 398 24.20 6.95 -13.20
CA GLU A 398 24.81 8.19 -12.71
C GLU A 398 25.65 7.95 -11.45
N GLU A 399 26.55 8.90 -11.16
CA GLU A 399 27.38 8.86 -9.96
C GLU A 399 26.51 9.03 -8.71
N MET A 400 26.75 8.20 -7.71
CA MET A 400 26.06 8.29 -6.42
C MET A 400 26.40 9.63 -5.76
N PRO A 401 25.42 10.48 -5.41
CA PRO A 401 25.72 11.70 -4.69
C PRO A 401 26.18 11.38 -3.27
N ASP A 402 26.84 12.35 -2.63
CA ASP A 402 27.11 12.27 -1.20
C ASP A 402 25.79 12.09 -0.42
N PRO A 403 25.72 11.25 0.64
CA PRO A 403 24.51 11.04 1.42
C PRO A 403 23.82 12.33 1.89
N SER A 404 24.59 13.40 2.11
CA SER A 404 24.05 14.70 2.51
C SER A 404 23.11 15.36 1.49
N ALA A 405 23.15 14.94 0.22
CA ALA A 405 22.28 15.40 -0.87
C ALA A 405 20.83 14.91 -0.73
N TRP A 406 20.59 13.82 0.00
CA TRP A 406 19.25 13.41 0.38
C TRP A 406 18.79 14.19 1.62
N THR A 407 18.46 15.47 1.43
CA THR A 407 17.85 16.31 2.46
C THR A 407 16.39 15.92 2.71
N ASN A 408 15.84 16.21 3.89
CA ASN A 408 14.43 15.97 4.23
C ASN A 408 13.94 14.52 3.97
N GLY A 409 14.71 13.53 4.41
CA GLY A 409 14.30 12.13 4.38
C GLY A 409 13.04 11.90 5.22
N VAL A 410 12.06 11.18 4.68
CA VAL A 410 10.80 10.90 5.37
C VAL A 410 10.66 9.40 5.58
N ALA A 411 10.36 8.99 6.81
CA ALA A 411 10.03 7.61 7.14
C ALA A 411 8.59 7.53 7.64
N THR A 412 7.84 6.56 7.15
CA THR A 412 6.49 6.25 7.62
C THR A 412 6.45 4.88 8.33
N PRO A 413 5.90 4.79 9.55
CA PRO A 413 5.84 3.55 10.31
C PRO A 413 5.09 2.41 9.59
N HIS A 414 4.01 2.71 8.85
CA HIS A 414 3.21 1.67 8.21
C HIS A 414 4.05 0.82 7.24
N ALA A 415 5.01 1.44 6.53
CA ALA A 415 5.93 0.72 5.65
C ALA A 415 6.81 -0.29 6.40
N SER A 416 7.25 0.07 7.61
CA SER A 416 8.00 -0.85 8.48
C SER A 416 7.11 -1.95 9.06
N PHE A 417 5.85 -1.66 9.38
CA PHE A 417 4.88 -2.69 9.77
C PHE A 417 4.64 -3.71 8.65
N LEU A 418 4.43 -3.23 7.41
CA LEU A 418 4.31 -4.08 6.22
C LEU A 418 5.53 -5.00 6.00
N ALA A 419 6.72 -4.58 6.44
CA ALA A 419 7.93 -5.39 6.36
C ALA A 419 8.04 -6.49 7.41
N LEU A 420 7.29 -6.43 8.53
CA LEU A 420 7.43 -7.41 9.62
C LEU A 420 7.30 -8.87 9.16
N PRO A 421 6.36 -9.26 8.28
CA PRO A 421 6.26 -10.65 7.81
C PRO A 421 7.48 -11.15 7.02
N PHE A 422 8.30 -10.25 6.47
CA PHE A 422 9.40 -10.58 5.55
C PHE A 422 10.79 -10.24 6.11
N GLY A 423 10.86 -9.35 7.10
CA GLY A 423 12.10 -8.84 7.71
C GLY A 423 11.93 -8.51 9.19
N ALA A 424 11.24 -9.37 9.95
CA ALA A 424 10.78 -9.14 11.32
C ALA A 424 11.78 -8.42 12.24
N ARG A 425 13.05 -8.89 12.29
CA ARG A 425 14.06 -8.33 13.19
C ARG A 425 14.39 -6.87 12.86
N ASP A 426 14.66 -6.58 11.59
CA ASP A 426 15.08 -5.25 11.16
C ASP A 426 13.91 -4.28 11.21
N ALA A 427 12.71 -4.73 10.80
CA ALA A 427 11.49 -3.95 10.85
C ALA A 427 11.09 -3.59 12.30
N PHE A 428 11.11 -4.57 13.21
CA PHE A 428 10.79 -4.33 14.62
C PHE A 428 11.79 -3.36 15.28
N GLU A 429 13.09 -3.53 15.04
CA GLU A 429 14.08 -2.62 15.61
C GLU A 429 13.97 -1.21 15.02
N ASN A 430 13.66 -1.08 13.72
CA ASN A 430 13.41 0.21 13.10
C ASN A 430 12.20 0.93 13.74
N LEU A 431 11.07 0.24 13.91
CA LEU A 431 9.88 0.77 14.58
C LEU A 431 10.18 1.19 16.03
N ARG A 432 10.90 0.35 16.78
CA ARG A 432 11.28 0.64 18.16
C ARG A 432 12.17 1.88 18.25
N ARG A 433 13.10 2.06 17.31
CA ARG A 433 13.96 3.24 17.24
C ARG A 433 13.18 4.48 16.83
N LEU A 434 12.31 4.38 15.82
CA LEU A 434 11.43 5.48 15.42
C LEU A 434 10.57 5.99 16.58
N ALA A 435 9.95 5.09 17.35
CA ALA A 435 9.15 5.45 18.53
C ALA A 435 9.98 6.04 19.69
N ARG A 436 11.25 5.66 19.80
CA ARG A 436 12.15 6.13 20.87
C ARG A 436 12.76 7.49 20.53
N ASP A 437 13.17 7.66 19.28
CA ASP A 437 13.99 8.77 18.82
C ASP A 437 13.16 9.98 18.38
N PHE A 438 11.86 9.78 18.12
CA PHE A 438 10.92 10.80 17.70
C PHE A 438 9.61 10.70 18.50
N ASP A 439 8.88 11.82 18.61
CA ASP A 439 7.53 11.88 19.19
C ASP A 439 6.47 11.33 18.23
N LEU A 440 6.77 10.18 17.63
CA LEU A 440 6.01 9.56 16.54
C LEU A 440 4.96 8.58 17.06
N TYR A 441 5.08 8.14 18.31
CA TYR A 441 4.15 7.21 18.93
C TYR A 441 3.29 7.90 19.97
N GLU A 442 1.99 7.97 19.71
CA GLU A 442 1.00 8.52 20.62
C GLU A 442 0.45 7.38 21.50
N GLU A 443 0.81 7.38 22.78
CA GLU A 443 0.29 6.38 23.73
C GLU A 443 -1.24 6.42 23.74
N GLY A 444 -1.90 5.28 23.49
CA GLY A 444 -3.34 5.27 23.37
C GLY A 444 -3.85 5.24 21.92
N MET A 445 -3.08 5.71 20.95
CA MET A 445 -3.53 5.94 19.56
C MET A 445 -2.59 5.35 18.50
N GLY A 446 -1.37 4.99 18.88
CA GLY A 446 -0.42 4.32 18.01
C GLY A 446 0.50 5.29 17.28
N PHE A 447 1.10 4.85 16.19
CA PHE A 447 2.03 5.67 15.43
C PHE A 447 1.29 6.74 14.62
N ARG A 448 1.80 7.98 14.64
CA ARG A 448 1.43 9.00 13.65
C ARG A 448 2.00 8.65 12.28
N ASP A 449 1.52 9.35 11.27
CA ASP A 449 1.67 8.93 9.88
C ASP A 449 3.11 8.87 9.38
N SER A 450 3.94 9.86 9.75
CA SER A 450 5.30 9.97 9.23
C SER A 450 6.18 10.91 10.07
N VAL A 451 7.49 10.84 9.83
CA VAL A 451 8.49 11.74 10.41
C VAL A 451 9.53 12.15 9.38
N ASN A 452 9.94 13.41 9.39
CA ASN A 452 11.15 13.87 8.71
C ASN A 452 12.32 13.55 9.62
N VAL A 453 13.08 12.52 9.27
CA VAL A 453 14.12 11.94 10.14
C VAL A 453 15.33 12.86 10.35
N ARG A 454 15.43 13.94 9.55
CA ARG A 454 16.49 14.94 9.67
C ARG A 454 16.09 16.11 10.56
N THR A 455 14.86 16.59 10.44
CA THR A 455 14.36 17.73 11.24
C THR A 455 13.72 17.29 12.56
N GLY A 456 13.31 16.02 12.67
CA GLY A 456 12.52 15.49 13.79
C GLY A 456 11.05 15.90 13.74
N ARG A 457 10.60 16.60 12.68
CA ARG A 457 9.19 16.98 12.52
C ARG A 457 8.36 15.73 12.28
N VAL A 458 7.40 15.49 13.16
CA VAL A 458 6.40 14.41 13.05
C VAL A 458 5.12 14.96 12.43
N SER A 459 4.43 14.16 11.62
CA SER A 459 3.12 14.48 11.05
C SER A 459 2.08 14.78 12.15
N ASP A 460 1.19 15.72 11.87
CA ASP A 460 0.03 16.00 12.72
C ASP A 460 -1.17 15.09 12.40
N ALA A 461 -1.01 14.11 11.52
CA ALA A 461 -2.09 13.26 11.05
C ALA A 461 -1.89 11.80 11.42
N MET A 462 -3.00 11.07 11.45
CA MET A 462 -3.07 9.63 11.28
C MET A 462 -3.98 9.36 10.07
N LEU A 463 -3.49 8.65 9.05
CA LEU A 463 -4.29 8.28 7.88
C LEU A 463 -4.98 6.93 8.08
N SER A 464 -6.25 6.81 7.71
CA SER A 464 -7.04 5.59 7.90
C SER A 464 -6.46 4.39 7.14
N LEU A 465 -5.99 4.63 5.91
CA LEU A 465 -5.32 3.63 5.08
C LEU A 465 -4.05 3.08 5.78
N ASP A 466 -3.19 3.96 6.26
CA ASP A 466 -1.91 3.61 6.87
C ASP A 466 -2.08 2.86 8.19
N GLN A 467 -3.05 3.27 9.00
CA GLN A 467 -3.44 2.53 10.21
C GLN A 467 -4.07 1.18 9.87
N GLY A 468 -4.90 1.11 8.83
CA GLY A 468 -5.52 -0.13 8.35
C GLY A 468 -4.51 -1.16 7.84
N MET A 469 -3.49 -0.70 7.10
CA MET A 469 -2.35 -1.53 6.69
C MET A 469 -1.53 -2.02 7.88
N THR A 470 -1.29 -1.13 8.84
CA THR A 470 -0.58 -1.46 10.10
C THR A 470 -1.32 -2.53 10.89
N ALA A 471 -2.63 -2.39 11.07
CA ALA A 471 -3.48 -3.36 11.76
C ALA A 471 -3.44 -4.74 11.07
N ALA A 472 -3.56 -4.77 9.75
CA ALA A 472 -3.48 -6.01 8.98
C ALA A 472 -2.09 -6.68 9.06
N ALA A 473 -1.01 -5.90 8.98
CA ALA A 473 0.36 -6.42 9.10
C ALA A 473 0.62 -7.02 10.49
N LEU A 474 0.20 -6.32 11.55
CA LEU A 474 0.30 -6.81 12.93
C LEU A 474 -0.53 -8.07 13.14
N ALA A 475 -1.75 -8.14 12.60
CA ALA A 475 -2.59 -9.33 12.63
C ALA A 475 -1.90 -10.54 11.98
N GLN A 476 -1.23 -10.32 10.85
CA GLN A 476 -0.51 -11.38 10.14
C GLN A 476 0.73 -11.87 10.88
N VAL A 477 1.38 -11.02 11.69
CA VAL A 477 2.52 -11.42 12.53
C VAL A 477 2.05 -12.12 13.81
N LEU A 478 1.03 -11.59 14.48
CA LEU A 478 0.52 -12.09 15.76
C LEU A 478 -0.33 -13.35 15.61
N ARG A 479 -1.09 -13.47 14.51
CA ARG A 479 -1.95 -14.62 14.21
C ARG A 479 -1.95 -14.88 12.68
N PRO A 480 -0.89 -15.51 12.15
CA PRO A 480 -0.74 -15.73 10.71
C PRO A 480 -1.96 -16.38 10.06
N GLY A 481 -2.46 -15.76 8.99
CA GLY A 481 -3.58 -16.27 8.20
C GLY A 481 -4.95 -15.84 8.70
N LEU A 482 -5.04 -15.06 9.80
CA LEU A 482 -6.29 -14.55 10.36
C LEU A 482 -7.17 -13.86 9.31
N LEU A 483 -6.58 -12.97 8.50
CA LEU A 483 -7.30 -12.22 7.46
C LEU A 483 -7.27 -12.90 6.09
N GLN A 484 -6.65 -14.07 5.97
CA GLN A 484 -6.42 -14.74 4.69
C GLN A 484 -7.41 -15.85 4.37
N ARG A 485 -8.22 -16.30 5.35
CA ARG A 485 -9.12 -17.44 5.19
C ARG A 485 -10.04 -17.36 3.96
N PRO A 486 -10.66 -16.21 3.60
CA PRO A 486 -11.46 -16.09 2.39
C PRO A 486 -10.69 -16.40 1.09
N PHE A 487 -9.38 -16.13 1.09
CA PHE A 487 -8.52 -16.25 -0.08
C PHE A 487 -7.82 -17.61 -0.17
N ARG A 488 -7.74 -18.35 0.95
CA ARG A 488 -7.02 -19.63 1.05
C ARG A 488 -7.84 -20.85 0.65
N THR A 489 -9.15 -20.69 0.48
CA THR A 489 -10.07 -21.82 0.33
C THR A 489 -10.98 -21.67 -0.89
N GLY A 490 -11.84 -22.67 -1.11
CA GLY A 490 -12.93 -22.58 -2.07
C GLY A 490 -12.49 -22.43 -3.54
N ARG A 491 -13.35 -21.77 -4.33
CA ARG A 491 -13.11 -21.53 -5.76
C ARG A 491 -11.96 -20.54 -5.98
N PHE A 492 -11.82 -19.56 -5.10
CA PHE A 492 -10.79 -18.54 -5.17
C PHE A 492 -9.38 -19.17 -5.23
N ALA A 493 -9.03 -19.95 -4.21
CA ALA A 493 -7.72 -20.60 -4.16
C ALA A 493 -7.52 -21.61 -5.30
N ARG A 494 -8.57 -22.33 -5.72
CA ARG A 494 -8.46 -23.29 -6.84
C ARG A 494 -8.09 -22.63 -8.17
N ARG A 495 -8.49 -21.37 -8.39
CA ARG A 495 -8.17 -20.62 -9.61
C ARG A 495 -6.85 -19.90 -9.51
N LEU A 496 -6.61 -19.17 -8.41
CA LEU A 496 -5.45 -18.31 -8.29
C LEU A 496 -4.16 -19.04 -7.88
N ARG A 497 -4.24 -19.99 -6.95
CA ARG A 497 -3.05 -20.67 -6.41
C ARG A 497 -2.21 -21.36 -7.49
N PRO A 498 -2.78 -22.10 -8.47
CA PRO A 498 -1.98 -22.72 -9.53
C PRO A 498 -1.21 -21.70 -10.39
N VAL A 499 -1.78 -20.52 -10.62
CA VAL A 499 -1.12 -19.43 -11.37
C VAL A 499 0.09 -18.93 -10.60
N LEU A 500 -0.09 -18.57 -9.32
CA LEU A 500 0.98 -18.06 -8.47
C LEU A 500 2.06 -19.11 -8.19
N ALA A 501 1.69 -20.39 -8.06
CA ALA A 501 2.64 -21.48 -7.84
C ALA A 501 3.57 -21.74 -9.04
N ARG A 502 3.17 -21.35 -10.26
CA ARG A 502 4.00 -21.43 -11.46
C ARG A 502 4.89 -20.20 -11.66
N GLU A 503 4.68 -19.14 -10.89
CA GLU A 503 5.48 -17.94 -11.01
C GLU A 503 6.95 -18.23 -10.73
N ASP A 504 7.80 -17.78 -11.65
CA ASP A 504 9.25 -17.80 -11.53
C ASP A 504 9.79 -16.48 -12.05
N PHE A 505 10.26 -15.64 -11.14
CA PHE A 505 10.86 -14.34 -11.47
C PHE A 505 12.31 -14.44 -11.97
N GLY A 506 12.95 -15.62 -11.94
CA GLY A 506 14.35 -15.77 -12.33
C GLY A 506 15.34 -15.08 -11.37
N ILE A 507 14.88 -14.81 -10.14
CA ILE A 507 15.64 -14.10 -9.11
C ILE A 507 16.25 -15.04 -8.06
N ALA A 508 15.88 -16.32 -8.06
CA ALA A 508 16.29 -17.30 -7.04
C ALA A 508 17.78 -17.65 -7.09
#